data_AF-W6NBZ4-F1
#
_entry.id   AF-W6NBZ4-F1
#
_cell.length_a   1.000
_cell.length_b   1.000
_cell.length_c   1.000
_cell.angle_alpha   90.00
_cell.angle_beta   90.00
_cell.angle_gamma   90.00
#
_symmetry.space_group_name_H-M   'P 1'
#
loop_
_entity.id
_entity.type
_entity.pdbx_description
1 polymer ?
#
loop_
_entity_poly.entity_id
_entity_poly.type
_entity_poly.pdbx_seq_one_letter_code
_entity_poly.pdbx_strand_id
1 'polypeptide(L)'
;MTILDKVDKGVIPMAGTFGEGTTQGMDDLNKRCAQYKKDGAQFAKWRCVHKISHNTPSHMALVEIASVLARYASICQQNGLVPIVEPEILPDGPHDLDTCRRTTEIVLSYCYRALNDHHVYLEGTLLKPNMVTAGQSFAGPKPTPEEVGLATVTALLRSVPPAVPGVVFLSGGQSEEEATLNLNAMNQTKIPKPWVLTFSYGRALQASCMAKWRGQDSNVKEAQAVLLQRAKANSMAALGQYTGDAAAGGAASKSLFIANHAY
;
A
#
# COMPACT_ATOMS: atom_id res chain seq x y z
N MET A 1 14.60 17.23 7.76
CA MET A 1 13.13 17.28 7.87
C MET A 1 12.58 16.04 7.20
N THR A 2 12.58 14.92 7.91
CA THR A 2 11.99 13.63 7.53
C THR A 2 11.81 12.89 8.89
N ILE A 3 10.98 11.88 9.12
CA ILE A 3 10.76 10.65 8.37
C ILE A 3 9.43 10.06 8.87
N LEU A 4 8.63 9.52 7.97
CA LEU A 4 7.58 8.55 8.27
C LEU A 4 8.02 7.59 9.38
N ASP A 5 7.30 7.50 10.50
CA ASP A 5 7.61 6.46 11.48
C ASP A 5 6.76 5.20 11.23
N LYS A 6 7.44 4.08 10.94
CA LYS A 6 6.80 2.74 10.98
C LYS A 6 6.65 2.40 12.47
N VAL A 7 5.45 2.61 12.98
CA VAL A 7 5.19 2.44 14.42
C VAL A 7 4.64 1.05 14.76
N ASP A 8 4.27 0.23 13.78
CA ASP A 8 3.94 -1.18 14.02
C ASP A 8 5.17 -2.01 14.38
N LYS A 9 4.98 -3.08 15.16
CA LYS A 9 6.03 -4.03 15.59
C LYS A 9 5.90 -5.38 14.86
N GLY A 10 5.35 -5.37 13.65
CA GLY A 10 5.23 -6.55 12.78
C GLY A 10 3.98 -7.40 12.99
N VAL A 11 3.80 -8.36 12.09
CA VAL A 11 2.65 -9.29 12.05
C VAL A 11 2.93 -10.50 12.93
N ILE A 12 1.94 -10.90 13.71
CA ILE A 12 1.94 -12.12 14.52
C ILE A 12 0.81 -13.06 14.08
N PRO A 13 0.97 -14.39 14.18
CA PRO A 13 -0.08 -15.35 13.83
C PRO A 13 -1.33 -15.19 14.69
N MET A 14 -2.50 -15.37 14.07
CA MET A 14 -3.78 -15.39 14.78
C MET A 14 -4.20 -16.84 15.04
N ALA A 15 -4.18 -17.25 16.32
CA ALA A 15 -4.55 -18.61 16.71
C ALA A 15 -5.99 -18.95 16.28
N GLY A 16 -6.20 -20.18 15.81
CA GLY A 16 -7.51 -20.65 15.35
C GLY A 16 -7.91 -20.20 13.93
N THR A 17 -6.99 -19.58 13.16
CA THR A 17 -7.22 -19.16 11.78
C THR A 17 -6.33 -19.91 10.77
N PHE A 18 -6.64 -19.80 9.48
CA PHE A 18 -5.91 -20.46 8.39
C PHE A 18 -4.70 -19.62 7.93
N GLY A 19 -3.66 -19.55 8.76
CA GLY A 19 -2.41 -18.87 8.42
C GLY A 19 -2.55 -17.35 8.28
N GLU A 20 -3.53 -16.78 8.97
CA GLU A 20 -3.77 -15.33 9.07
C GLU A 20 -2.99 -14.74 10.26
N GLY A 21 -2.86 -13.42 10.29
CA GLY A 21 -2.16 -12.72 11.34
C GLY A 21 -2.78 -11.36 11.66
N THR A 22 -2.48 -10.86 12.86
CA THR A 22 -2.76 -9.47 13.27
C THR A 22 -1.43 -8.74 13.48
N THR A 23 -1.45 -7.43 13.63
CA THR A 23 -0.23 -6.62 13.79
C THR A 23 -0.12 -6.11 15.23
N GLN A 24 1.06 -6.23 15.82
CA GLN A 24 1.35 -5.80 17.19
C GLN A 24 2.01 -4.42 17.24
N GLY A 25 2.09 -3.83 18.44
CA GLY A 25 2.76 -2.55 18.70
C GLY A 25 1.95 -1.51 19.48
N MET A 26 0.79 -1.90 20.02
CA MET A 26 -0.16 -0.97 20.64
C MET A 26 0.29 -0.49 22.04
N ASP A 27 0.98 -1.35 22.80
CA ASP A 27 1.20 -1.18 24.25
C ASP A 27 1.82 0.15 24.67
N ASP A 28 2.81 0.63 23.91
CA ASP A 28 3.54 1.87 24.15
C ASP A 28 3.31 2.93 23.05
N LEU A 29 2.35 2.69 22.14
CA LEU A 29 2.17 3.49 20.93
C LEU A 29 1.93 4.97 21.25
N ASN A 30 1.10 5.30 22.24
CA ASN A 30 0.80 6.68 22.60
C ASN A 30 2.08 7.45 23.02
N LYS A 31 2.90 6.83 23.89
CA LYS A 31 4.18 7.41 24.32
C LYS A 31 5.16 7.58 23.15
N ARG A 32 5.24 6.57 22.28
CA ARG A 32 6.09 6.61 21.08
C ARG A 32 5.64 7.70 20.12
N CYS A 33 4.35 7.81 19.81
CA CYS A 33 3.80 8.88 18.96
C CYS A 33 4.09 10.28 19.51
N ALA A 34 3.91 10.49 20.82
CA ALA A 34 4.25 11.77 21.45
C ALA A 34 5.74 12.12 21.29
N GLN A 35 6.63 11.13 21.44
CA GLN A 35 8.06 11.32 21.25
C GLN A 35 8.40 11.60 19.78
N TYR A 36 7.90 10.79 18.84
CA TYR A 36 8.12 10.99 17.42
C TYR A 36 7.62 12.35 16.92
N LYS A 37 6.50 12.85 17.47
CA LYS A 37 6.02 14.21 17.17
C LYS A 37 7.00 15.28 17.64
N LYS A 38 7.57 15.15 18.85
CA LYS A 38 8.62 16.04 19.36
C LYS A 38 9.88 15.99 18.50
N ASP A 39 10.21 14.82 17.98
CA ASP A 39 11.38 14.60 17.11
C ASP A 39 11.13 15.05 15.65
N GLY A 40 9.92 15.53 15.34
CA GLY A 40 9.57 16.18 14.08
C GLY A 40 8.76 15.33 13.09
N ALA A 41 8.39 14.10 13.44
CA ALA A 41 7.50 13.28 12.62
C ALA A 41 6.13 13.97 12.44
N GLN A 42 5.57 13.88 11.23
CA GLN A 42 4.27 14.47 10.90
C GLN A 42 3.21 13.42 10.59
N PHE A 43 3.64 12.20 10.26
CA PHE A 43 2.79 11.09 9.91
C PHE A 43 3.44 9.78 10.33
N ALA A 44 2.60 8.76 10.53
CA ALA A 44 3.02 7.41 10.88
C ALA A 44 2.45 6.41 9.88
N LYS A 45 2.94 5.17 9.89
CA LYS A 45 2.40 4.06 9.11
C LYS A 45 2.26 2.83 9.97
N TRP A 46 1.17 2.10 9.77
CA TRP A 46 0.93 0.80 10.39
C TRP A 46 0.44 -0.19 9.34
N ARG A 47 1.20 -1.27 9.15
CA ARG A 47 0.88 -2.31 8.18
C ARG A 47 0.12 -3.47 8.81
N CYS A 48 -1.02 -3.82 8.25
CA CYS A 48 -1.69 -5.11 8.48
C CYS A 48 -1.75 -5.91 7.18
N VAL A 49 -1.96 -7.23 7.29
CA VAL A 49 -1.99 -8.13 6.13
C VAL A 49 -3.21 -9.03 6.12
N HIS A 50 -3.85 -9.12 4.96
CA HIS A 50 -4.86 -10.13 4.63
C HIS A 50 -4.31 -11.07 3.56
N LYS A 51 -4.84 -12.30 3.53
CA LYS A 51 -4.52 -13.30 2.51
C LYS A 51 -5.79 -13.74 1.80
N ILE A 52 -5.72 -13.88 0.48
CA ILE A 52 -6.80 -14.51 -0.30
C ILE A 52 -6.53 -16.00 -0.41
N SER A 53 -7.48 -16.82 0.02
CA SER A 53 -7.49 -18.26 -0.20
C SER A 53 -8.93 -18.77 -0.23
N HIS A 54 -9.12 -20.09 -0.25
CA HIS A 54 -10.46 -20.67 -0.14
C HIS A 54 -11.16 -20.29 1.17
N ASN A 55 -10.41 -20.09 2.27
CA ASN A 55 -10.97 -19.84 3.61
C ASN A 55 -10.63 -18.45 4.18
N THR A 56 -9.90 -17.60 3.44
CA THR A 56 -9.39 -16.32 3.93
C THR A 56 -9.64 -15.18 2.93
N PRO A 57 -9.85 -13.94 3.39
CA PRO A 57 -9.80 -13.51 4.79
C PRO A 57 -11.02 -13.98 5.59
N SER A 58 -10.79 -14.50 6.79
CA SER A 58 -11.88 -14.90 7.68
C SER A 58 -12.58 -13.67 8.30
N HIS A 59 -13.80 -13.85 8.78
CA HIS A 59 -14.50 -12.79 9.53
C HIS A 59 -13.69 -12.31 10.74
N MET A 60 -13.00 -13.22 11.45
CA MET A 60 -12.14 -12.85 12.57
C MET A 60 -11.01 -11.92 12.12
N ALA A 61 -10.30 -12.25 11.03
CA ALA A 61 -9.23 -11.41 10.52
C ALA A 61 -9.74 -10.04 10.02
N LEU A 62 -10.91 -10.00 9.38
CA LEU A 62 -11.55 -8.75 8.94
C LEU A 62 -11.82 -7.80 10.12
N VAL A 63 -12.39 -8.32 11.21
CA VAL A 63 -12.74 -7.52 12.39
C VAL A 63 -11.50 -7.08 13.16
N GLU A 64 -10.59 -8.01 13.45
CA GLU A 64 -9.40 -7.73 14.27
C GLU A 64 -8.45 -6.74 13.59
N ILE A 65 -8.15 -6.93 12.31
CA ILE A 65 -7.25 -6.02 11.58
C ILE A 65 -7.86 -4.62 11.47
N ALA A 66 -9.16 -4.51 11.18
CA ALA A 66 -9.84 -3.22 11.13
C ALA A 66 -9.80 -2.49 12.48
N SER A 67 -10.05 -3.22 13.59
CA SER A 67 -9.97 -2.69 14.96
C SER A 67 -8.57 -2.22 15.33
N VAL A 68 -7.52 -2.99 14.99
CA VAL A 68 -6.12 -2.60 15.22
C VAL A 68 -5.77 -1.31 14.47
N LEU A 69 -6.11 -1.22 13.18
CA LEU A 69 -5.85 -0.03 12.37
C LEU A 69 -6.60 1.20 12.91
N ALA A 70 -7.84 1.03 13.35
CA ALA A 70 -8.64 2.12 13.91
C ALA A 70 -8.10 2.63 15.25
N ARG A 71 -7.69 1.73 16.16
CA ARG A 71 -7.00 2.10 17.41
C ARG A 71 -5.69 2.83 17.15
N TYR A 72 -4.88 2.32 16.22
CA TYR A 72 -3.63 2.96 15.80
C TYR A 72 -3.87 4.38 15.27
N ALA A 73 -4.86 4.55 14.38
CA ALA A 73 -5.17 5.83 13.77
C ALA A 73 -5.63 6.86 14.80
N SER A 74 -6.50 6.46 15.73
CA SER A 74 -6.98 7.31 16.83
C SER A 74 -5.82 7.80 17.71
N ILE A 75 -4.90 6.90 18.10
CA ILE A 75 -3.73 7.26 18.92
C ILE A 75 -2.77 8.20 18.17
N CYS A 76 -2.58 8.01 16.86
CA CYS A 76 -1.77 8.93 16.05
C CYS A 76 -2.37 10.34 16.03
N GLN A 77 -3.68 10.45 15.79
CA GLN A 77 -4.36 11.75 15.72
C GLN A 77 -4.34 12.49 17.06
N GLN A 78 -4.49 11.78 18.17
CA GLN A 78 -4.34 12.35 19.52
C GLN A 78 -2.96 12.99 19.75
N ASN A 79 -1.92 12.51 19.06
CA ASN A 79 -0.55 13.00 19.17
C ASN A 79 -0.15 13.91 17.98
N GLY A 80 -1.11 14.34 17.16
CA GLY A 80 -0.85 15.23 16.02
C GLY A 80 -0.05 14.58 14.89
N LEU A 81 -0.13 13.26 14.74
CA LEU A 81 0.43 12.51 13.61
C LEU A 81 -0.69 12.08 12.66
N VAL A 82 -0.50 12.29 11.36
CA VAL A 82 -1.40 11.74 10.32
C VAL A 82 -1.17 10.22 10.22
N PRO A 83 -2.17 9.36 10.46
CA PRO A 83 -2.00 7.92 10.26
C PRO A 83 -2.16 7.53 8.79
N ILE A 84 -1.18 6.80 8.27
CA ILE A 84 -1.31 6.03 7.03
C ILE A 84 -1.84 4.65 7.41
N VAL A 85 -3.10 4.39 7.04
CA VAL A 85 -3.81 3.14 7.29
C VAL A 85 -3.50 2.16 6.16
N GLU A 86 -2.78 1.06 6.45
CA GLU A 86 -2.30 0.10 5.45
C GLU A 86 -2.90 -1.32 5.66
N PRO A 87 -4.12 -1.58 5.17
CA PRO A 87 -4.72 -2.92 5.14
C PRO A 87 -4.30 -3.65 3.85
N GLU A 88 -3.06 -4.16 3.80
CA GLU A 88 -2.54 -4.83 2.60
C GLU A 88 -3.20 -6.20 2.40
N ILE A 89 -3.80 -6.43 1.24
CA ILE A 89 -4.11 -7.79 0.77
C ILE A 89 -2.91 -8.30 -0.02
N LEU A 90 -2.34 -9.42 0.42
CA LEU A 90 -1.18 -10.02 -0.22
C LEU A 90 -1.54 -10.58 -1.61
N PRO A 91 -0.64 -10.44 -2.60
CA PRO A 91 -0.88 -10.96 -3.95
C PRO A 91 -0.66 -12.47 -4.06
N ASP A 92 -0.26 -13.16 -2.99
CA ASP A 92 -0.07 -14.61 -2.97
C ASP A 92 -1.35 -15.36 -3.39
N GLY A 93 -1.17 -16.39 -4.22
CA GLY A 93 -2.24 -17.32 -4.62
C GLY A 93 -2.67 -17.21 -6.09
N PRO A 94 -3.60 -18.09 -6.52
CA PRO A 94 -4.03 -18.22 -7.91
C PRO A 94 -5.35 -17.48 -8.19
N HIS A 95 -5.71 -16.48 -7.39
CA HIS A 95 -6.98 -15.78 -7.52
C HIS A 95 -6.99 -14.84 -8.75
N ASP A 96 -8.16 -14.65 -9.35
CA ASP A 96 -8.33 -13.72 -10.46
C ASP A 96 -8.50 -12.27 -9.98
N LEU A 97 -8.55 -11.34 -10.94
CA LEU A 97 -8.72 -9.91 -10.69
C LEU A 97 -10.02 -9.59 -9.94
N ASP A 98 -11.12 -10.27 -10.29
CA ASP A 98 -12.43 -10.01 -9.68
C ASP A 98 -12.49 -10.46 -8.22
N THR A 99 -11.85 -11.59 -7.90
CA THR A 99 -11.72 -12.07 -6.52
C THR A 99 -10.92 -11.08 -5.67
N CYS A 100 -9.83 -10.53 -6.20
CA CYS A 100 -9.06 -9.48 -5.52
C CYS A 100 -9.90 -8.21 -5.34
N ARG A 101 -10.66 -7.78 -6.36
CA ARG A 101 -11.56 -6.63 -6.29
C ARG A 101 -12.60 -6.77 -5.18
N ARG A 102 -13.32 -7.90 -5.17
CA ARG A 102 -14.35 -8.20 -4.15
C ARG A 102 -13.75 -8.26 -2.75
N THR A 103 -12.59 -8.89 -2.59
CA THR A 103 -11.91 -8.95 -1.30
C THR A 103 -11.48 -7.56 -0.83
N THR A 104 -10.98 -6.72 -1.73
CA THR A 104 -10.59 -5.33 -1.45
C THR A 104 -11.79 -4.50 -0.98
N GLU A 105 -12.93 -4.60 -1.67
CA GLU A 105 -14.17 -3.93 -1.26
C GLU A 105 -14.62 -4.35 0.15
N ILE A 106 -14.54 -5.65 0.48
CA ILE A 106 -14.88 -6.17 1.80
C ILE A 106 -13.92 -5.64 2.86
N VAL A 107 -12.61 -5.80 2.67
CA VAL A 107 -11.58 -5.36 3.64
C VAL A 107 -11.69 -3.87 3.93
N LEU A 108 -11.85 -3.04 2.89
CA LEU A 108 -11.97 -1.59 3.05
C LEU A 108 -13.28 -1.20 3.75
N SER A 109 -14.39 -1.89 3.50
CA SER A 109 -15.66 -1.68 4.21
C SER A 109 -15.51 -1.89 5.73
N TYR A 110 -14.87 -2.99 6.15
CA TYR A 110 -14.58 -3.24 7.57
C TYR A 110 -13.64 -2.18 8.14
N CYS A 111 -12.59 -1.80 7.41
CA CYS A 111 -11.66 -0.75 7.84
C CYS A 111 -12.36 0.59 8.09
N TYR A 112 -13.14 1.10 7.13
CA TYR A 112 -13.80 2.40 7.29
C TYR A 112 -14.92 2.38 8.32
N ARG A 113 -15.61 1.24 8.50
CA ARG A 113 -16.54 1.06 9.61
C ARG A 113 -15.82 1.20 10.96
N ALA A 114 -14.69 0.51 11.14
CA ALA A 114 -13.91 0.59 12.37
C ALA A 114 -13.31 2.00 12.60
N LEU A 115 -12.78 2.65 11.55
CA LEU A 115 -12.30 4.04 11.66
C LEU A 115 -13.40 4.99 12.16
N ASN A 116 -14.63 4.82 11.66
CA ASN A 116 -15.77 5.59 12.11
C ASN A 116 -16.16 5.30 13.58
N ASP A 117 -16.19 4.03 13.98
CA ASP A 117 -16.49 3.61 15.36
C ASP A 117 -15.45 4.13 16.37
N HIS A 118 -14.21 4.32 15.93
CA HIS A 118 -13.12 4.89 16.75
C HIS A 118 -13.00 6.41 16.65
N HIS A 119 -14.00 7.08 16.03
CA HIS A 119 -14.05 8.53 15.88
C HIS A 119 -12.84 9.14 15.15
N VAL A 120 -12.27 8.40 14.20
CA VAL A 120 -11.12 8.87 13.41
C VAL A 120 -11.56 9.97 12.45
N TYR A 121 -10.85 11.08 12.46
CA TYR A 121 -11.05 12.22 11.56
C TYR A 121 -10.45 11.91 10.18
N LEU A 122 -11.28 11.55 9.21
CA LEU A 122 -10.83 10.97 7.92
C LEU A 122 -10.00 11.95 7.08
N GLU A 123 -10.32 13.23 7.11
CA GLU A 123 -9.61 14.31 6.43
C GLU A 123 -8.15 14.43 6.92
N GLY A 124 -7.87 13.93 8.12
CA GLY A 124 -6.54 13.83 8.71
C GLY A 124 -5.92 12.44 8.60
N THR A 125 -6.27 11.62 7.60
CA THR A 125 -5.71 10.28 7.35
C THR A 125 -5.20 10.13 5.92
N LEU A 126 -4.45 9.05 5.66
CA LEU A 126 -4.20 8.56 4.30
C LEU A 126 -4.47 7.05 4.26
N LEU A 127 -4.95 6.55 3.12
CA LEU A 127 -5.08 5.11 2.87
C LEU A 127 -3.89 4.60 2.06
N LYS A 128 -3.29 3.49 2.48
CA LYS A 128 -2.26 2.76 1.72
C LYS A 128 -2.74 1.34 1.41
N PRO A 129 -3.54 1.15 0.35
CA PRO A 129 -4.04 -0.16 0.00
C PRO A 129 -3.11 -0.83 -1.03
N ASN A 130 -3.29 -2.13 -1.23
CA ASN A 130 -2.85 -2.81 -2.45
C ASN A 130 -3.62 -2.27 -3.68
N MET A 131 -3.01 -2.36 -4.86
CA MET A 131 -3.78 -2.29 -6.10
C MET A 131 -4.60 -3.58 -6.26
N VAL A 132 -5.68 -3.53 -7.03
CA VAL A 132 -6.46 -4.71 -7.39
C VAL A 132 -5.79 -5.38 -8.57
N THR A 133 -5.09 -6.49 -8.32
CA THR A 133 -4.39 -7.30 -9.33
C THR A 133 -4.84 -8.75 -9.25
N ALA A 134 -4.58 -9.55 -10.30
CA ALA A 134 -4.63 -11.00 -10.16
C ALA A 134 -3.52 -11.48 -9.20
N GLY A 135 -3.72 -12.66 -8.63
CA GLY A 135 -2.75 -13.29 -7.75
C GLY A 135 -1.48 -13.68 -8.50
N GLN A 136 -0.36 -13.74 -7.77
CA GLN A 136 0.97 -13.99 -8.33
C GLN A 136 1.09 -15.36 -9.02
N SER A 137 0.27 -16.34 -8.62
CA SER A 137 0.22 -17.68 -9.20
C SER A 137 -1.02 -17.90 -10.08
N PHE A 138 -1.70 -16.82 -10.49
CA PHE A 138 -2.83 -16.92 -11.41
C PHE A 138 -2.37 -17.45 -12.76
N ALA A 139 -3.00 -18.54 -13.22
CA ALA A 139 -2.63 -19.22 -14.46
C ALA A 139 -3.28 -18.62 -15.72
N GLY A 140 -4.23 -17.70 -15.55
CA GLY A 140 -4.91 -17.02 -16.66
C GLY A 140 -4.10 -15.86 -17.25
N PRO A 141 -4.67 -15.14 -18.23
CA PRO A 141 -4.06 -13.94 -18.78
C PRO A 141 -3.79 -12.90 -17.69
N LYS A 142 -2.60 -12.31 -17.71
CA LYS A 142 -2.28 -11.20 -16.80
C LYS A 142 -3.15 -10.00 -17.14
N PRO A 143 -3.82 -9.39 -16.14
CA PRO A 143 -4.59 -8.17 -16.38
C PRO A 143 -3.73 -7.05 -16.96
N THR A 144 -4.28 -6.27 -17.88
CA THR A 144 -3.60 -5.07 -18.39
C THR A 144 -3.62 -3.95 -17.34
N PRO A 145 -2.73 -2.93 -17.45
CA PRO A 145 -2.78 -1.78 -16.56
C PRO A 145 -4.14 -1.08 -16.53
N GLU A 146 -4.86 -1.03 -17.66
CA GLU A 146 -6.20 -0.45 -17.75
C GLU A 146 -7.23 -1.26 -16.97
N GLU A 147 -7.16 -2.59 -17.01
CA GLU A 147 -8.03 -3.48 -16.23
C GLU A 147 -7.74 -3.35 -14.74
N VAL A 148 -6.46 -3.35 -14.34
CA VAL A 148 -6.02 -3.09 -12.96
C VAL A 148 -6.50 -1.71 -12.49
N GLY A 149 -6.34 -0.70 -13.34
CA GLY A 149 -6.72 0.68 -13.04
C GLY A 149 -8.22 0.82 -12.81
N LEU A 150 -9.02 0.26 -13.71
CA LEU A 150 -10.48 0.24 -13.61
C LEU A 150 -10.97 -0.52 -12.37
N ALA A 151 -10.44 -1.72 -12.13
CA ALA A 151 -10.83 -2.55 -11.00
C ALA A 151 -10.47 -1.89 -9.65
N THR A 152 -9.28 -1.28 -9.57
CA THR A 152 -8.81 -0.60 -8.37
C THR A 152 -9.64 0.64 -8.05
N VAL A 153 -9.85 1.54 -9.02
CA VAL A 153 -10.65 2.75 -8.81
C VAL A 153 -12.11 2.41 -8.47
N THR A 154 -12.66 1.37 -9.09
CA THR A 154 -14.01 0.87 -8.78
C THR A 154 -14.12 0.38 -7.33
N ALA A 155 -13.15 -0.40 -6.85
CA ALA A 155 -13.13 -0.90 -5.48
C ALA A 155 -13.06 0.25 -4.46
N LEU A 156 -12.21 1.25 -4.73
CA LEU A 156 -12.10 2.45 -3.87
C LEU A 156 -13.41 3.24 -3.84
N LEU A 157 -14.04 3.49 -4.99
CA LEU A 157 -15.31 4.23 -5.06
C LEU A 157 -16.46 3.60 -4.28
N ARG A 158 -16.43 2.27 -4.13
CA ARG A 158 -17.46 1.53 -3.40
C ARG A 158 -17.22 1.45 -1.91
N SER A 159 -16.04 1.86 -1.41
CA SER A 159 -15.63 1.57 -0.04
C SER A 159 -14.95 2.72 0.71
N VAL A 160 -14.34 3.67 0.01
CA VAL A 160 -13.62 4.80 0.62
C VAL A 160 -14.56 6.02 0.67
N PRO A 161 -14.69 6.71 1.82
CA PRO A 161 -15.42 7.98 1.88
C PRO A 161 -14.67 9.13 1.20
N PRO A 162 -15.35 10.07 0.51
CA PRO A 162 -14.74 11.25 -0.11
C PRO A 162 -13.94 12.17 0.82
N ALA A 163 -14.16 12.08 2.15
CA ALA A 163 -13.44 12.87 3.15
C ALA A 163 -11.95 12.51 3.26
N VAL A 164 -11.54 11.30 2.89
CA VAL A 164 -10.12 10.91 2.88
C VAL A 164 -9.39 11.79 1.85
N PRO A 165 -8.26 12.45 2.14
CA PRO A 165 -7.65 13.36 1.17
C PRO A 165 -6.87 12.63 0.06
N GLY A 166 -6.34 11.43 0.34
CA GLY A 166 -5.51 10.72 -0.61
C GLY A 166 -5.31 9.23 -0.33
N VAL A 167 -5.03 8.52 -1.41
CA VAL A 167 -4.69 7.09 -1.45
C VAL A 167 -3.27 6.96 -1.99
N VAL A 168 -2.38 6.38 -1.19
CA VAL A 168 -0.94 6.26 -1.42
C VAL A 168 -0.56 4.79 -1.62
N PHE A 169 -0.72 4.26 -2.83
CA PHE A 169 -0.60 2.81 -3.09
C PHE A 169 0.74 2.21 -2.69
N LEU A 170 0.71 1.02 -2.11
CA LEU A 170 1.88 0.15 -2.01
C LEU A 170 2.15 -0.54 -3.36
N SER A 171 3.41 -0.81 -3.68
CA SER A 171 3.75 -1.51 -4.92
C SER A 171 3.60 -3.03 -4.82
N GLY A 172 3.56 -3.59 -3.60
CA GLY A 172 3.52 -5.04 -3.39
C GLY A 172 4.72 -5.71 -4.06
N GLY A 173 4.45 -6.80 -4.80
CA GLY A 173 5.44 -7.55 -5.59
C GLY A 173 5.62 -7.09 -7.04
N GLN A 174 4.98 -6.00 -7.45
CA GLN A 174 5.08 -5.47 -8.81
C GLN A 174 6.50 -5.04 -9.14
N SER A 175 6.86 -5.12 -10.43
CA SER A 175 8.09 -4.50 -10.92
C SER A 175 8.04 -2.95 -10.81
N GLU A 176 9.17 -2.26 -10.94
CA GLU A 176 9.20 -0.80 -10.90
C GLU A 176 8.35 -0.19 -12.02
N GLU A 177 8.41 -0.79 -13.21
CA GLU A 177 7.68 -0.32 -14.39
C GLU A 177 6.19 -0.64 -14.28
N GLU A 178 5.83 -1.86 -13.89
CA GLU A 178 4.44 -2.29 -13.70
C GLU A 178 3.72 -1.41 -12.67
N ALA A 179 4.35 -1.14 -11.52
CA ALA A 179 3.77 -0.26 -10.50
C ALA A 179 3.53 1.17 -11.02
N THR A 180 4.34 1.63 -11.97
CA THR A 180 4.21 2.96 -12.58
C THR A 180 3.10 2.98 -13.63
N LEU A 181 3.05 1.97 -14.50
CA LEU A 181 2.01 1.81 -15.52
C LEU A 181 0.63 1.67 -14.89
N ASN A 182 0.50 0.85 -13.84
CA ASN A 182 -0.77 0.65 -13.13
C ASN A 182 -1.23 1.94 -12.44
N LEU A 183 -0.32 2.68 -11.78
CA LEU A 183 -0.64 3.98 -11.19
C LEU A 183 -1.09 5.00 -12.25
N ASN A 184 -0.42 5.01 -13.39
CA ASN A 184 -0.77 5.88 -14.49
C ASN A 184 -2.17 5.56 -15.04
N ALA A 185 -2.45 4.28 -15.28
CA ALA A 185 -3.75 3.81 -15.76
C ALA A 185 -4.88 4.15 -14.79
N MET A 186 -4.67 4.02 -13.47
CA MET A 186 -5.62 4.47 -12.45
C MET A 186 -5.97 5.96 -12.60
N ASN A 187 -4.96 6.82 -12.77
CA ASN A 187 -5.17 8.25 -12.93
C ASN A 187 -5.79 8.64 -14.29
N GLN A 188 -5.61 7.81 -15.33
CA GLN A 188 -6.22 8.00 -16.65
C GLN A 188 -7.68 7.51 -16.75
N THR A 189 -8.16 6.73 -15.77
CA THR A 189 -9.56 6.27 -15.73
C THR A 189 -10.54 7.45 -15.86
N LYS A 190 -11.66 7.22 -16.56
CA LYS A 190 -12.72 8.24 -16.72
C LYS A 190 -13.73 8.26 -15.58
N ILE A 191 -13.52 7.43 -14.56
CA ILE A 191 -14.38 7.38 -13.38
C ILE A 191 -13.99 8.54 -12.43
N PRO A 192 -14.97 9.21 -11.78
CA PRO A 192 -14.70 10.21 -10.76
C PRO A 192 -13.78 9.66 -9.66
N LYS A 193 -12.83 10.49 -9.23
CA LYS A 193 -11.88 10.16 -8.16
C LYS A 193 -11.90 11.33 -7.17
N PRO A 194 -12.65 11.26 -6.06
CA PRO A 194 -12.70 12.36 -5.09
C PRO A 194 -11.43 12.46 -4.23
N TRP A 195 -10.46 11.56 -4.44
CA TRP A 195 -9.19 11.47 -3.73
C TRP A 195 -8.02 11.69 -4.68
N VAL A 196 -6.89 12.16 -4.13
CA VAL A 196 -5.60 12.05 -4.83
C VAL A 196 -5.18 10.59 -4.88
N LEU A 197 -4.81 10.08 -6.06
CA LEU A 197 -4.24 8.74 -6.24
C LEU A 197 -2.75 8.85 -6.54
N THR A 198 -1.91 8.43 -5.59
CA THR A 198 -0.44 8.53 -5.70
C THR A 198 0.25 7.32 -5.06
N PHE A 199 1.56 7.38 -4.86
CA PHE A 199 2.38 6.23 -4.48
C PHE A 199 3.03 6.35 -3.09
N SER A 200 3.15 5.21 -2.41
CA SER A 200 4.02 5.00 -1.24
C SER A 200 4.89 3.76 -1.48
N TYR A 201 5.85 3.90 -2.39
CA TYR A 201 6.66 2.79 -2.89
C TYR A 201 7.97 2.60 -2.14
N GLY A 202 8.25 1.35 -1.78
CA GLY A 202 9.58 0.89 -1.36
C GLY A 202 10.32 0.27 -2.53
N ARG A 203 10.12 -1.04 -2.75
CA ARG A 203 10.79 -1.82 -3.80
C ARG A 203 10.66 -1.19 -5.19
N ALA A 204 9.47 -0.74 -5.60
CA ALA A 204 9.24 -0.15 -6.92
C ALA A 204 9.92 1.23 -7.15
N LEU A 205 10.55 1.80 -6.12
CA LEU A 205 11.33 3.03 -6.22
C LEU A 205 12.84 2.80 -6.02
N GLN A 206 13.21 1.70 -5.36
CA GLN A 206 14.57 1.48 -4.86
C GLN A 206 15.30 0.33 -5.57
N ALA A 207 14.61 -0.61 -6.22
CA ALA A 207 15.23 -1.84 -6.72
C ALA A 207 16.38 -1.57 -7.70
N SER A 208 16.17 -0.75 -8.74
CA SER A 208 17.22 -0.43 -9.71
C SER A 208 18.29 0.49 -9.11
N CYS A 209 17.92 1.40 -8.20
CA CYS A 209 18.87 2.25 -7.47
C CYS A 209 19.85 1.39 -6.66
N MET A 210 19.34 0.43 -5.88
CA MET A 210 20.14 -0.49 -5.08
C MET A 210 21.01 -1.40 -5.95
N ALA A 211 20.47 -1.91 -7.06
CA ALA A 211 21.23 -2.73 -8.02
C ALA A 211 22.37 -1.96 -8.71
N LYS A 212 22.20 -0.64 -8.87
CA LYS A 212 23.22 0.26 -9.41
C LYS A 212 24.27 0.63 -8.36
N TRP A 213 23.86 0.89 -7.12
CA TRP A 213 24.78 1.28 -6.04
C TRP A 213 25.71 0.15 -5.63
N ARG A 214 25.16 -1.05 -5.35
CA ARG A 214 25.91 -2.24 -4.89
C ARG A 214 26.78 -2.02 -3.64
N GLY A 215 26.45 -1.03 -2.81
CA GLY A 215 27.24 -0.68 -1.63
C GLY A 215 28.59 -0.02 -1.94
N GLN A 216 28.80 0.49 -3.17
CA GLN A 216 30.05 1.13 -3.59
C GLN A 216 29.87 2.65 -3.69
N ASP A 217 30.68 3.41 -2.95
CA ASP A 217 30.61 4.87 -2.92
C ASP A 217 30.86 5.51 -4.30
N SER A 218 31.67 4.86 -5.14
CA SER A 218 31.89 5.29 -6.53
C SER A 218 30.61 5.33 -7.37
N ASN A 219 29.60 4.54 -7.01
CA ASN A 219 28.34 4.40 -7.77
C ASN A 219 27.21 5.30 -7.24
N VAL A 220 27.44 6.08 -6.16
CA VAL A 220 26.38 6.87 -5.50
C VAL A 220 25.68 7.80 -6.47
N LYS A 221 26.43 8.56 -7.28
CA LYS A 221 25.84 9.51 -8.24
C LYS A 221 24.97 8.81 -9.28
N GLU A 222 25.43 7.67 -9.79
CA GLU A 222 24.70 6.92 -10.81
C GLU A 222 23.44 6.26 -10.22
N ALA A 223 23.51 5.75 -8.99
CA ALA A 223 22.36 5.22 -8.27
C ALA A 223 21.31 6.30 -7.97
N GLN A 224 21.75 7.50 -7.56
CA GLN A 224 20.87 8.66 -7.35
C GLN A 224 20.17 9.09 -8.65
N ALA A 225 20.86 9.03 -9.80
CA ALA A 225 20.25 9.32 -11.09
C ALA A 225 19.11 8.32 -11.42
N VAL A 226 19.32 7.03 -11.14
CA VAL A 226 18.28 5.99 -11.32
C VAL A 226 17.10 6.22 -10.38
N LEU A 227 17.36 6.55 -9.11
CA LEU A 227 16.31 6.89 -8.16
C LEU A 227 15.47 8.09 -8.63
N LEU A 228 16.13 9.14 -9.12
CA LEU A 228 15.46 10.35 -9.63
C LEU A 228 14.62 10.03 -10.88
N GLN A 229 15.10 9.17 -11.77
CA GLN A 229 14.34 8.70 -12.92
C GLN A 229 13.05 7.99 -12.47
N ARG A 230 13.14 7.07 -11.51
CA ARG A 230 11.93 6.40 -10.99
C ARG A 230 10.99 7.34 -10.25
N ALA A 231 11.52 8.29 -9.49
CA ALA A 231 10.71 9.30 -8.81
C ALA A 231 9.94 10.17 -9.82
N LYS A 232 10.60 10.62 -10.91
CA LYS A 232 9.96 11.38 -12.00
C LYS A 232 8.88 10.56 -12.71
N ALA A 233 9.18 9.31 -13.03
CA ALA A 233 8.21 8.43 -13.70
C ALA A 233 6.94 8.24 -12.86
N ASN A 234 7.08 7.94 -11.56
CA ASN A 234 5.94 7.82 -10.65
C ASN A 234 5.22 9.16 -10.42
N SER A 235 5.93 10.28 -10.43
CA SER A 235 5.32 11.61 -10.39
C SER A 235 4.45 11.88 -11.61
N MET A 236 4.89 11.50 -12.83
CA MET A 236 4.08 11.62 -14.04
C MET A 236 2.89 10.65 -14.02
N ALA A 237 3.07 9.45 -13.47
CA ALA A 237 2.00 8.46 -13.33
C ALA A 237 0.90 8.93 -12.37
N ALA A 238 1.26 9.62 -11.28
CA ALA A 238 0.29 10.26 -10.37
C ALA A 238 -0.55 11.35 -11.06
N LEU A 239 -0.06 11.91 -12.17
CA LEU A 239 -0.78 12.88 -13.01
C LEU A 239 -1.51 12.22 -14.19
N GLY A 240 -1.38 10.90 -14.38
CA GLY A 240 -1.91 10.20 -15.55
C GLY A 240 -1.20 10.57 -16.87
N GLN A 241 0.04 11.04 -16.78
CA GLN A 241 0.83 11.59 -17.90
C GLN A 241 2.11 10.79 -18.18
N TYR A 242 2.25 9.61 -17.59
CA TYR A 242 3.38 8.73 -17.89
C TYR A 242 3.17 8.02 -19.22
N THR A 243 4.14 8.12 -20.11
CA THR A 243 4.08 7.59 -21.49
C THR A 243 4.92 6.33 -21.67
N GLY A 244 5.34 5.69 -20.57
CA GLY A 244 6.30 4.60 -20.59
C GLY A 244 7.74 5.10 -20.68
N ASP A 245 8.68 4.29 -20.19
CA ASP A 245 10.10 4.53 -20.35
C ASP A 245 10.64 3.59 -21.44
N ALA A 246 11.04 4.14 -22.58
CA ALA A 246 11.63 3.37 -23.67
C ALA A 246 12.91 2.64 -23.24
N ALA A 247 13.54 3.06 -22.13
CA ALA A 247 14.69 2.42 -21.52
C ALA A 247 14.35 1.50 -20.31
N ALA A 248 13.06 1.18 -20.07
CA ALA A 248 12.63 0.21 -19.06
C ALA A 248 12.97 -1.26 -19.43
N GLY A 249 14.18 -1.48 -19.96
CA GLY A 249 14.78 -2.80 -20.10
C GLY A 249 15.53 -3.20 -18.82
N GLY A 250 15.58 -4.50 -18.53
CA GLY A 250 16.44 -5.04 -17.46
C GLY A 250 15.78 -5.05 -16.08
N ALA A 251 16.40 -4.39 -15.09
CA ALA A 251 16.06 -4.52 -13.66
C ALA A 251 14.68 -3.95 -13.30
N ALA A 252 14.25 -2.88 -13.98
CA ALA A 252 12.98 -2.19 -13.71
C ALA A 252 11.74 -3.05 -14.02
N SER A 253 11.87 -4.05 -14.89
CA SER A 253 10.77 -4.92 -15.35
C SER A 253 10.76 -6.28 -14.66
N LYS A 254 11.68 -6.52 -13.72
CA LYS A 254 11.70 -7.76 -12.93
C LYS A 254 10.67 -7.70 -11.83
N SER A 255 9.92 -8.79 -11.65
CA SER A 255 9.03 -8.96 -10.49
C SER A 255 9.83 -8.79 -9.21
N LEU A 256 9.26 -8.05 -8.26
CA LEU A 256 9.85 -7.79 -6.95
C LEU A 256 9.18 -8.63 -5.85
N PHE A 257 8.35 -9.59 -6.24
CA PHE A 257 7.58 -10.43 -5.33
C PHE A 257 8.47 -11.28 -4.41
N ILE A 258 8.07 -11.36 -3.14
CA ILE A 258 8.64 -12.25 -2.14
C ILE A 258 7.44 -12.93 -1.47
N ALA A 259 7.39 -14.26 -1.52
CA ALA A 259 6.29 -15.02 -0.94
C ALA A 259 6.18 -14.78 0.57
N ASN A 260 4.96 -14.58 1.07
CA ASN A 260 4.70 -14.31 2.49
C ASN A 260 5.56 -13.17 3.09
N HIS A 261 5.80 -12.10 2.32
CA HIS A 261 6.71 -11.04 2.76
C HIS A 261 6.30 -10.39 4.10
N ALA A 262 7.20 -10.48 5.09
CA ALA A 262 7.13 -9.79 6.37
C ALA A 262 8.24 -8.73 6.45
N TYR A 263 7.87 -7.49 6.80
CA TYR A 263 8.76 -6.34 6.97
C TYR A 263 9.13 -6.10 8.44
#